data_AF-A0A953DML9-F1
#
_entry.id   AF-A0A953DML9-F1
#
_cell.length_a   1.000
_cell.length_b   1.000
_cell.length_c   1.000
_cell.angle_alpha   90.00
_cell.angle_beta   90.00
_cell.angle_gamma   90.00
#
_symmetry.space_group_name_H-M   'P 1'
#
loop_
_entity.id
_entity.type
_entity.pdbx_description
1 polymer ?
#
loop_
_entity_poly.entity_id
_entity_poly.type
_entity_poly.pdbx_seq_one_letter_code
_entity_poly.pdbx_strand_id
1 'polypeptide(L)' 'MSTEDSLTRAEELLARLEAARAELEQLSQGEGGSPERALELLRELSELAKAVEEELERAKRAAEADAQS' A
#
# COMPACT_ATOMS: atom_id res chain seq x y z
N MET A 1 -7.02 7.59 -17.33
CA MET A 1 -7.17 7.50 -15.86
C MET A 1 -6.75 8.85 -15.33
N SER A 2 -7.57 9.49 -14.48
CA SER A 2 -7.26 10.83 -13.98
C SER A 2 -6.29 10.79 -12.79
N THR A 3 -5.72 11.95 -12.44
CA THR A 3 -4.94 12.12 -11.21
C THR A 3 -5.76 11.72 -9.98
N GLU A 4 -7.03 12.15 -9.89
CA GLU A 4 -7.94 11.84 -8.77
C GLU A 4 -8.24 10.34 -8.66
N ASP A 5 -8.43 9.64 -9.77
CA ASP A 5 -8.62 8.18 -9.77
C ASP A 5 -7.40 7.44 -9.21
N SER A 6 -6.20 7.91 -9.57
CA SER A 6 -4.93 7.31 -9.13
C SER A 6 -4.71 7.55 -7.64
N LEU A 7 -5.00 8.76 -7.15
CA LEU A 7 -4.92 9.09 -5.74
C LEU A 7 -5.93 8.30 -4.90
N THR A 8 -7.17 8.17 -5.36
CA THR A 8 -8.20 7.37 -4.67
C THR A 8 -7.74 5.91 -4.52
N ARG A 9 -7.17 5.33 -5.57
CA ARG A 9 -6.60 3.96 -5.51
C ARG A 9 -5.41 3.87 -4.55
N ALA A 10 -4.54 4.88 -4.52
CA ALA A 10 -3.43 4.93 -3.58
C ALA A 10 -3.92 4.96 -2.12
N GLU A 11 -4.98 5.73 -1.83
CA GLU A 11 -5.60 5.78 -0.49
C GLU A 11 -6.20 4.43 -0.07
N GLU A 12 -6.90 3.75 -0.98
CA GLU A 12 -7.42 2.40 -0.72
C GLU A 12 -6.31 1.38 -0.43
N LEU A 13 -5.21 1.45 -1.19
CA LEU A 13 -4.04 0.59 -0.98
C LEU A 13 -3.33 0.90 0.35
N LEU A 14 -3.22 2.17 0.71
CA LEU A 14 -2.67 2.60 2.00
C LEU A 14 -3.50 2.08 3.17
N ALA A 15 -4.83 2.16 3.09
CA ALA A 15 -5.71 1.62 4.13
C ALA A 15 -5.50 0.10 4.34
N ARG A 16 -5.28 -0.65 3.25
CA ARG A 16 -4.96 -2.09 3.32
C ARG A 16 -3.58 -2.34 3.92
N LEU A 17 -2.58 -1.52 3.54
CA LEU A 17 -1.22 -1.60 4.08
C LEU A 17 -1.21 -1.35 5.59
N GLU A 18 -1.97 -0.37 6.06
CA GLU A 18 -2.12 -0.09 7.50
C GLU A 18 -2.77 -1.25 8.25
N ALA A 19 -3.80 -1.87 7.67
CA ALA A 19 -4.44 -3.05 8.27
C ALA A 19 -3.47 -4.23 8.39
N ALA A 20 -2.71 -4.56 7.32
CA ALA A 20 -1.71 -5.61 7.35
C ALA A 20 -0.58 -5.31 8.35
N ARG A 21 -0.18 -4.04 8.49
CA ARG A 21 0.82 -3.60 9.48
C ARG A 21 0.31 -3.82 10.91
N ALA A 22 -0.95 -3.46 11.17
CA ALA A 22 -1.57 -3.65 12.48
C ALA A 22 -1.68 -5.15 12.84
N GLU A 23 -2.01 -6.01 11.88
CA GLU A 23 -2.03 -7.47 12.09
C GLU A 23 -0.64 -7.99 12.45
N LEU A 24 0.39 -7.57 11.71
CA LEU A 24 1.77 -7.97 11.98
C LEU A 24 2.25 -7.51 13.37
N GLU A 25 1.89 -6.29 13.77
CA GLU A 25 2.20 -5.75 15.09
C GLU A 25 1.55 -6.59 16.19
N GLN A 26 0.27 -6.93 16.07
CA GLN A 26 -0.42 -7.83 17.01
C GLN A 26 0.27 -9.20 17.09
N LEU A 27 0.66 -9.76 15.95
CA LEU A 27 1.33 -11.06 15.86
C LEU A 27 2.69 -11.05 16.57
N SER A 28 3.42 -9.93 16.51
CA SER A 28 4.72 -9.76 17.17
C SER A 28 4.62 -9.58 18.68
N GLN A 29 3.48 -9.13 19.19
CA GLN A 29 3.25 -8.86 20.61
C GLN A 29 2.68 -10.07 21.37
N GLY A 30 2.11 -11.06 20.66
CA GLY A 30 1.47 -12.24 21.26
C GLY A 30 2.45 -13.36 21.64
N GLU A 31 2.17 -14.06 22.74
CA GLU A 31 2.84 -15.34 23.04
C GLU A 31 2.33 -16.42 22.06
N GLY A 32 3.23 -16.99 21.25
CA GLY A 32 2.91 -18.05 20.29
C GLY A 32 2.57 -17.61 18.86
N GLY A 33 2.98 -16.40 18.45
CA GLY A 33 2.81 -15.93 17.06
C GLY A 33 3.42 -16.90 16.02
N SER A 34 2.73 -17.11 14.90
CA SER A 34 3.21 -17.95 13.78
C SER A 34 4.24 -17.18 12.94
N PRO A 35 5.50 -17.64 12.87
CA PRO A 35 6.51 -17.05 11.98
C PRO A 35 6.11 -17.11 10.51
N GLU A 36 5.41 -18.15 10.09
CA GLU A 36 4.91 -18.32 8.73
C GLU A 36 3.92 -17.21 8.38
N ARG A 37 2.95 -16.94 9.26
CA ARG A 37 1.99 -15.85 9.06
C ARG A 37 2.67 -14.48 9.05
N ALA A 38 3.69 -14.26 9.89
CA ALA A 38 4.47 -13.04 9.88
C ALA A 38 5.20 -12.83 8.54
N LEU A 39 5.78 -13.90 7.96
CA LEU A 39 6.43 -13.84 6.65
C LEU A 39 5.44 -13.57 5.51
N GLU A 40 4.22 -14.11 5.59
CA GLU A 40 3.14 -13.79 4.64
C GLU A 40 2.75 -12.32 4.70
N LEU A 41 2.52 -11.78 5.91
CA LEU A 41 2.19 -10.38 6.11
C LEU A 41 3.29 -9.44 5.63
N LEU A 42 4.57 -9.78 5.86
CA LEU A 42 5.70 -9.01 5.34
C LEU A 42 5.74 -8.99 3.80
N ARG A 43 5.39 -10.10 3.14
CA ARG A 43 5.27 -10.13 1.68
C ARG A 43 4.10 -9.27 1.22
N GLU A 44 2.93 -9.43 1.83
CA GLU A 44 1.75 -8.62 1.52
C GLU A 44 2.02 -7.12 1.66
N LEU A 45 2.65 -6.71 2.76
CA LEU A 45 3.09 -5.33 2.99
C LEU A 45 4.03 -4.83 1.89
N SER A 46 4.99 -5.66 1.45
CA SER A 46 5.91 -5.27 0.38
C SER A 46 5.22 -5.07 -0.97
N GLU A 47 4.22 -5.90 -1.28
CA GLU A 47 3.45 -5.78 -2.53
C GLU A 47 2.49 -4.59 -2.49
N LEU A 48 1.83 -4.36 -1.35
CA LEU A 48 0.99 -3.18 -1.14
C LEU A 48 1.81 -1.89 -1.24
N ALA A 49 3.02 -1.84 -0.68
CA ALA A 49 3.89 -0.67 -0.77
C ALA A 49 4.28 -0.35 -2.22
N LYS A 50 4.65 -1.36 -3.02
CA LYS A 50 4.93 -1.19 -4.46
C LYS A 50 3.70 -0.69 -5.21
N ALA A 51 2.53 -1.25 -4.93
CA ALA A 51 1.30 -0.82 -5.58
C ALA A 51 0.95 0.64 -5.26
N VAL A 52 1.15 1.09 -4.01
CA VAL A 52 0.99 2.51 -3.63
C VAL A 52 1.95 3.38 -4.42
N GLU A 53 3.25 3.03 -4.45
CA GLU A 53 4.26 3.78 -5.21
C GLU A 53 3.89 3.91 -6.69
N GLU A 54 3.41 2.83 -7.31
CA GLU A 54 2.98 2.84 -8.70
C GLU A 54 1.79 3.78 -8.96
N GLU A 55 0.79 3.81 -8.07
CA GLU A 55 -0.37 4.72 -8.20
C GLU A 55 0.05 6.18 -8.00
N LEU A 56 0.98 6.46 -7.09
CA LEU A 56 1.53 7.80 -6.88
C LEU A 56 2.33 8.28 -8.10
N GLU A 57 3.16 7.41 -8.69
CA GLU A 57 3.88 7.72 -9.94
C GLU A 57 2.93 7.88 -11.15
N ARG A 58 1.79 7.17 -11.18
CA ARG A 58 0.72 7.41 -12.15
C ARG A 58 0.06 8.77 -11.95
N ALA A 59 -0.30 9.10 -10.72
CA ALA A 59 -0.92 10.38 -10.35
C ALA A 59 -0.01 11.56 -10.73
N LYS A 60 1.30 11.46 -10.42
CA LYS A 60 2.30 12.46 -10.78
C LYS A 60 2.37 12.70 -12.28
N ARG A 61 2.48 11.62 -13.09
CA ARG A 61 2.52 11.74 -14.55
C ARG A 61 1.25 12.33 -15.15
N ALA A 62 0.08 11.99 -14.60
CA ALA A 62 -1.19 12.57 -15.02
C ALA A 62 -1.25 14.07 -14.72
N ALA A 63 -0.87 14.49 -13.52
CA ALA A 63 -0.81 15.90 -13.13
C ALA A 63 0.19 16.71 -13.99
N GLU A 64 1.35 16.13 -14.31
CA GLU A 64 2.34 16.76 -15.19
C GLU A 64 1.82 16.94 -16.63
N ALA A 65 1.02 16.00 -17.14
CA ALA A 65 0.41 16.09 -18.46
C ALA A 65 -0.73 17.12 -18.51
N ASP A 66 -1.56 17.18 -17.47
CA ASP A 66 -2.63 18.17 -17.34
C ASP A 66 -2.07 19.60 -17.26
N ALA A 67 -0.93 19.80 -16.58
CA ALA A 67 -0.27 21.10 -16.48
C ALA A 67 0.37 21.60 -17.79
N GLN A 68 0.61 20.71 -18.76
CA GLN A 68 1.20 21.03 -20.07
C GLN A 68 0.15 21.22 -21.18
N SER A 69 -1.13 20.99 -20.88
CA SER A 69 -2.25 21.09 -21.82
C SER A 69 -2.93 22.46 -21.75
#